data_AF-A0A250G2Y5-F1
#
_entry.id   AF-A0A250G2Y5-F1
#
_cell.length_a   1.000
_cell.length_b   1.000
_cell.length_c   1.000
_cell.angle_alpha   90.00
_cell.angle_beta   90.00
_cell.angle_gamma   90.00
#
_symmetry.space_group_name_H-M   'P 1'
#
loop_
_entity.id
_entity.type
_entity.pdbx_description
1 polymer ?
#
loop_
_entity_poly.entity_id
_entity_poly.type
_entity_poly.pdbx_seq_one_letter_code
_entity_poly.pdbx_strand_id
1 'polypeptide(L)'
;MTLTQCTKDGAIDTINALTLPKVMVTYQQKGAEITINKCVFEQDKKDQTWIDLNGNLKKDEPTEEIASGKKYVNSDSSELSILFGYIQTLTMCEQSIVRVAITNRYIKEVNFSDNKMELLEIMNAQKLEKIVCTGTDLIPLKIKLPEKEEAIESLHTLDCRGYKLIEIDQIVKKLPNRNSKGHGTVLHSGYALSEGLSEEKLQSLLTEKNWLLVDGRWVVPVGE
;
A
#
# COMPACT_ATOMS: atom_id res chain seq x y z
N MET A 1 -39.42 -2.96 -1.15
CA MET A 1 -38.19 -2.15 -1.31
C MET A 1 -37.72 -2.32 -2.74
N THR A 2 -37.97 -1.30 -3.55
CA THR A 2 -37.84 -1.32 -5.01
C THR A 2 -36.37 -1.08 -5.40
N LEU A 3 -35.73 -2.10 -6.00
CA LEU A 3 -34.47 -2.01 -6.73
C LEU A 3 -34.71 -1.25 -8.05
N THR A 4 -35.04 0.03 -7.98
CA THR A 4 -35.36 0.83 -9.17
C THR A 4 -34.60 2.14 -9.10
N GLN A 5 -33.32 2.10 -9.48
CA GLN A 5 -32.56 3.21 -10.09
C GLN A 5 -31.11 2.79 -10.41
N CYS A 6 -30.90 1.63 -11.03
CA CYS A 6 -29.65 1.39 -11.74
C CYS A 6 -29.88 1.85 -13.19
N THR A 7 -29.50 3.08 -13.52
CA THR A 7 -29.48 3.52 -14.92
C THR A 7 -28.38 2.72 -15.63
N LYS A 8 -28.58 2.41 -16.92
CA LYS A 8 -27.56 1.69 -17.71
C LYS A 8 -26.20 2.38 -17.65
N ASP A 9 -26.21 3.71 -17.65
CA ASP A 9 -25.02 4.55 -17.57
C ASP A 9 -24.33 4.42 -16.20
N GLY A 10 -25.09 4.48 -15.09
CA GLY A 10 -24.53 4.29 -13.75
C GLY A 10 -23.95 2.90 -13.50
N ALA A 11 -24.51 1.87 -14.16
CA ALA A 11 -23.95 0.52 -14.13
C ALA A 11 -22.62 0.43 -14.90
N ILE A 12 -22.52 1.09 -16.06
CA ILE A 12 -21.29 1.14 -16.87
C ILE A 12 -20.17 1.87 -16.10
N ASP A 13 -20.46 3.00 -15.47
CA ASP A 13 -19.48 3.75 -14.68
C ASP A 13 -18.93 2.93 -13.50
N THR A 14 -19.81 2.23 -12.80
CA THR A 14 -19.42 1.34 -11.70
C THR A 14 -18.53 0.20 -12.20
N ILE A 15 -18.88 -0.42 -13.33
CA ILE A 15 -18.07 -1.48 -13.94
C ILE A 15 -16.69 -0.94 -14.35
N ASN A 16 -16.64 0.25 -14.95
CA ASN A 16 -15.38 0.89 -15.34
C ASN A 16 -14.50 1.12 -14.10
N ALA A 17 -15.04 1.69 -13.02
CA ALA A 17 -14.32 1.91 -11.77
C ALA A 17 -13.81 0.60 -11.14
N LEU A 18 -14.56 -0.51 -11.25
CA LEU A 18 -14.12 -1.81 -10.78
C LEU A 18 -12.87 -2.32 -11.51
N THR A 19 -12.69 -1.98 -12.79
CA THR A 19 -11.52 -2.37 -13.59
C THR A 19 -10.32 -1.45 -13.45
N LEU A 20 -10.51 -0.22 -12.96
CA LEU A 20 -9.41 0.72 -12.78
C LEU A 20 -8.39 0.19 -11.74
N PRO A 21 -7.09 0.43 -11.94
CA PRO A 21 -6.09 0.18 -10.90
C PRO A 21 -6.39 1.07 -9.70
N LYS A 22 -6.27 0.53 -8.48
CA LYS A 22 -6.64 1.30 -7.28
C LYS A 22 -5.76 1.03 -6.07
N VAL A 23 -5.73 2.03 -5.19
CA VAL A 23 -5.21 1.96 -3.82
C VAL A 23 -6.38 2.22 -2.89
N MET A 24 -6.72 1.24 -2.07
CA MET A 24 -7.77 1.33 -1.06
C MET A 24 -7.12 1.68 0.26
N VAL A 25 -7.61 2.73 0.91
CA VAL A 25 -7.07 3.25 2.18
C VAL A 25 -8.19 3.27 3.20
N THR A 26 -8.03 2.51 4.28
CA THR A 26 -8.98 2.46 5.40
C THR A 26 -8.43 3.22 6.59
N TYR A 27 -9.26 4.10 7.14
CA TYR A 27 -8.95 4.95 8.28
C TYR A 27 -9.54 4.40 9.58
N GLN A 28 -9.00 4.83 10.72
CA GLN A 28 -9.47 4.44 12.05
C GLN A 28 -10.90 4.91 12.34
N GLN A 29 -11.35 5.97 11.67
CA GLN A 29 -12.67 6.57 11.87
C GLN A 29 -13.22 7.16 10.57
N LYS A 30 -14.53 7.37 10.56
CA LYS A 30 -15.24 8.16 9.54
C LYS A 30 -14.95 9.64 9.74
N GLY A 31 -15.09 10.45 8.68
CA GLY A 31 -14.76 11.87 8.74
C GLY A 31 -13.27 12.15 9.05
N ALA A 32 -12.38 11.20 8.78
CA ALA A 32 -10.94 11.35 8.85
C ALA A 32 -10.46 12.42 7.86
N GLU A 33 -9.60 13.30 8.33
CA GLU A 33 -8.82 14.18 7.47
C GLU A 33 -7.83 13.35 6.65
N ILE A 34 -7.71 13.67 5.38
CA ILE A 34 -6.85 12.98 4.43
C ILE A 34 -5.95 14.01 3.79
N THR A 35 -4.64 13.81 3.90
CA THR A 35 -3.65 14.57 3.12
C THR A 35 -2.96 13.64 2.14
N ILE A 36 -3.04 13.98 0.85
CA ILE A 36 -2.23 13.34 -0.18
C ILE A 36 -0.92 14.13 -0.26
N ASN A 37 0.08 13.79 0.56
CA ASN A 37 1.35 14.54 0.61
C ASN A 37 2.03 14.60 -0.76
N LYS A 38 1.98 13.50 -1.52
CA LYS A 38 2.48 13.41 -2.89
C LYS A 38 1.68 12.40 -3.68
N CYS A 39 1.23 12.78 -4.88
CA CYS A 39 0.70 11.86 -5.86
C CYS A 39 1.23 12.23 -7.25
N VAL A 40 1.97 11.30 -7.85
CA VAL A 40 2.45 11.38 -9.23
C VAL A 40 1.68 10.36 -10.04
N PHE A 41 1.09 10.78 -11.15
CA PHE A 41 0.33 9.94 -12.06
C PHE A 41 0.66 10.27 -13.51
N GLU A 42 0.34 9.33 -14.41
CA GLU A 42 0.48 9.51 -15.86
C GLU A 42 -0.40 10.69 -16.33
N GLN A 43 0.23 11.77 -16.81
CA GLN A 43 -0.47 13.04 -17.09
C GLN A 43 -1.51 12.91 -18.19
N ASP A 44 -1.26 12.08 -19.20
CA ASP A 44 -2.22 11.75 -20.27
C ASP A 44 -3.40 10.90 -19.78
N LYS A 45 -3.36 10.43 -18.53
CA LYS A 45 -4.41 9.66 -17.83
C LYS A 45 -5.00 10.42 -16.64
N LYS A 46 -4.82 11.75 -16.55
CA LYS A 46 -5.33 12.57 -15.45
C LYS A 46 -6.83 12.37 -15.24
N ASP A 47 -7.63 12.35 -16.32
CA ASP A 47 -9.09 12.22 -16.22
C ASP A 47 -9.55 10.84 -15.73
N GLN A 48 -8.64 9.85 -15.74
CA GLN A 48 -8.88 8.50 -15.20
C GLN A 48 -8.31 8.33 -13.77
N THR A 49 -7.79 9.40 -13.18
CA THR A 49 -7.15 9.40 -11.87
C THR A 49 -7.89 10.33 -10.92
N TRP A 50 -8.51 9.75 -9.88
CA TRP A 50 -9.42 10.46 -8.97
C TRP A 50 -9.53 9.70 -7.64
N ILE A 51 -10.12 10.33 -6.63
CA ILE A 51 -10.29 9.75 -5.29
C ILE A 51 -11.77 9.64 -4.95
N ASP A 52 -12.24 8.44 -4.67
CA ASP A 52 -13.54 8.20 -4.07
C ASP A 52 -13.44 8.39 -2.55
N LEU A 53 -14.15 9.39 -2.02
CA LEU A 53 -14.13 9.75 -0.60
C LEU A 53 -15.26 9.08 0.20
N ASN A 54 -16.24 8.45 -0.46
CA ASN A 54 -17.45 7.94 0.18
C ASN A 54 -17.73 6.45 -0.12
N GLY A 55 -16.93 5.81 -0.96
CA GLY A 55 -17.01 4.40 -1.33
C GLY A 55 -18.11 4.08 -2.34
N ASN A 56 -18.69 5.07 -3.03
CA ASN A 56 -19.78 4.86 -3.97
C ASN A 56 -19.33 4.41 -5.38
N LEU A 57 -18.02 4.35 -5.62
CA LEU A 57 -17.37 3.99 -6.89
C LEU A 57 -17.68 4.96 -8.05
N LYS A 58 -18.02 6.21 -7.75
CA LYS A 58 -18.32 7.27 -8.72
C LYS A 58 -17.55 8.52 -8.36
N LYS A 59 -17.09 9.24 -9.39
CA LYS A 59 -16.38 10.50 -9.21
C LYS A 59 -17.37 11.63 -8.91
N ASP A 60 -17.32 12.17 -7.71
CA ASP A 60 -18.08 13.32 -7.26
C ASP A 60 -17.32 14.63 -7.56
N GLU A 61 -17.56 15.19 -8.74
CA GLU A 61 -16.96 16.45 -9.18
C GLU A 61 -17.57 17.67 -8.48
N PRO A 62 -16.77 18.72 -8.19
CA PRO A 62 -15.32 18.86 -8.43
C PRO A 62 -14.45 18.40 -7.25
N THR A 63 -15.05 17.77 -6.24
CA THR A 63 -14.39 17.54 -4.93
C THR A 63 -13.37 16.42 -4.97
N GLU A 64 -13.53 15.46 -5.88
CA GLU A 64 -12.79 14.20 -5.96
C GLU A 64 -11.61 14.19 -6.93
N GLU A 65 -11.13 15.37 -7.33
CA GLU A 65 -9.85 15.50 -8.03
C GLU A 65 -8.66 15.29 -7.08
N ILE A 66 -7.74 14.41 -7.47
CA ILE A 66 -6.46 14.17 -6.76
C ILE A 66 -5.47 15.31 -7.05
N ALA A 67 -4.89 15.87 -5.99
CA ALA A 67 -3.78 16.81 -6.08
C ALA A 67 -2.81 16.61 -4.91
N SER A 68 -1.51 16.78 -5.16
CA SER A 68 -0.48 16.75 -4.12
C SER A 68 -0.64 17.93 -3.17
N GLY A 69 -0.46 17.70 -1.86
CA GLY A 69 -0.64 18.69 -0.80
C GLY A 69 -2.10 19.06 -0.51
N LYS A 70 -3.06 18.54 -1.27
CA LYS A 70 -4.48 18.80 -1.03
C LYS A 70 -4.98 17.99 0.17
N LYS A 71 -5.82 18.63 0.96
CA LYS A 71 -6.56 18.02 2.07
C LYS A 71 -7.97 17.64 1.61
N TYR A 72 -8.44 16.51 2.11
CA TYR A 72 -9.77 15.97 1.91
C TYR A 72 -10.32 15.49 3.24
N VAL A 73 -11.59 15.11 3.25
CA VAL A 73 -12.25 14.45 4.37
C VAL A 73 -13.05 13.30 3.77
N ASN A 74 -12.90 12.08 4.28
CA ASN A 74 -13.79 10.99 3.84
C ASN A 74 -15.20 11.20 4.41
N SER A 75 -16.20 10.61 3.78
CA SER A 75 -17.59 10.76 4.20
C SER A 75 -17.81 10.29 5.65
N ASP A 76 -18.72 10.94 6.37
CA ASP A 76 -19.24 10.49 7.68
C ASP A 76 -19.91 9.11 7.63
N SER A 77 -20.11 8.57 6.43
CA SER A 77 -20.67 7.23 6.20
C SER A 77 -19.63 6.13 5.95
N SER A 78 -18.37 6.49 5.65
CA SER A 78 -17.33 5.54 5.20
C SER A 78 -15.99 5.76 5.91
N GLU A 79 -15.31 4.66 6.26
CA GLU A 79 -13.91 4.67 6.72
C GLU A 79 -12.93 4.40 5.57
N LEU A 80 -13.45 4.24 4.35
CA LEU A 80 -12.71 3.85 3.17
C LEU A 80 -12.65 5.02 2.18
N SER A 81 -11.45 5.28 1.67
CA SER A 81 -11.26 6.03 0.43
C SER A 81 -10.54 5.17 -0.60
N ILE A 82 -10.83 5.41 -1.88
CA ILE A 82 -10.25 4.64 -2.98
C ILE A 82 -9.62 5.60 -3.97
N LEU A 83 -8.30 5.51 -4.12
CA LEU A 83 -7.59 6.26 -5.15
C LEU A 83 -7.53 5.42 -6.41
N PHE A 84 -8.21 5.87 -7.47
CA PHE A 84 -8.25 5.22 -8.77
C PHE A 84 -7.23 5.81 -9.74
N GLY A 85 -6.81 4.99 -10.71
CA GLY A 85 -6.13 5.45 -11.92
C GLY A 85 -4.65 5.06 -11.99
N TYR A 86 -3.88 5.87 -12.70
CA TYR A 86 -2.53 5.53 -13.18
C TYR A 86 -1.46 6.18 -12.29
N ILE A 87 -1.58 5.90 -10.98
CA ILE A 87 -0.70 6.44 -9.95
C ILE A 87 0.65 5.71 -10.00
N GLN A 88 1.73 6.48 -10.10
CA GLN A 88 3.12 6.02 -10.13
C GLN A 88 3.80 6.17 -8.76
N THR A 89 3.49 7.24 -8.02
CA THR A 89 4.00 7.47 -6.66
C THR A 89 2.88 7.97 -5.78
N LEU A 90 2.77 7.42 -4.57
CA LEU A 90 1.82 7.86 -3.56
C LEU A 90 2.49 8.04 -2.20
N THR A 91 2.26 9.16 -1.55
CA THR A 91 2.70 9.45 -0.18
C THR A 91 1.50 9.96 0.61
N MET A 92 1.16 9.25 1.68
CA MET A 92 0.09 9.57 2.63
C MET A 92 0.60 9.27 4.04
N CYS A 93 1.26 10.25 4.65
CA CYS A 93 1.92 10.15 5.94
C CYS A 93 1.15 10.87 7.04
N GLU A 94 1.34 10.46 8.29
CA GLU A 94 0.74 11.13 9.46
C GLU A 94 -0.80 11.19 9.38
N GLN A 95 -1.41 10.12 8.87
CA GLN A 95 -2.86 9.98 8.77
C GLN A 95 -3.35 8.92 9.79
N SER A 96 -4.65 8.84 10.01
CA SER A 96 -5.23 7.77 10.83
C SER A 96 -5.41 6.46 10.02
N ILE A 97 -4.48 6.11 9.12
CA ILE A 97 -4.59 4.92 8.26
C ILE A 97 -4.31 3.66 9.07
N VAL A 98 -5.22 2.70 8.99
CA VAL A 98 -5.13 1.39 9.64
C VAL A 98 -4.95 0.24 8.66
N ARG A 99 -5.43 0.39 7.41
CA ARG A 99 -5.25 -0.63 6.36
C ARG A 99 -5.03 -0.02 5.00
N VAL A 100 -4.19 -0.67 4.21
CA VAL A 100 -4.00 -0.33 2.79
C VAL A 100 -4.08 -1.60 1.95
N ALA A 101 -4.82 -1.56 0.84
CA ALA A 101 -4.81 -2.60 -0.18
C ALA A 101 -4.45 -2.02 -1.56
N ILE A 102 -3.52 -2.65 -2.27
CA ILE A 102 -2.98 -2.18 -3.55
C ILE A 102 -3.22 -3.21 -4.65
N THR A 103 -3.99 -2.81 -5.66
CA THR A 103 -4.10 -3.52 -6.95
C THR A 103 -3.57 -2.68 -8.10
N ASN A 104 -2.93 -1.55 -7.78
CA ASN A 104 -2.42 -0.61 -8.76
C ASN A 104 -1.11 -1.12 -9.38
N ARG A 105 -1.19 -1.70 -10.58
CA ARG A 105 -0.03 -2.19 -11.33
C ARG A 105 0.94 -1.11 -11.82
N TYR A 106 0.56 0.17 -11.78
CA TYR A 106 1.38 1.29 -12.27
C TYR A 106 2.26 1.90 -11.18
N ILE A 107 1.95 1.63 -9.91
CA ILE A 107 2.62 2.25 -8.78
C ILE A 107 4.04 1.68 -8.64
N LYS A 108 5.01 2.58 -8.52
CA LYS A 108 6.43 2.27 -8.31
C LYS A 108 6.84 2.44 -6.87
N GLU A 109 6.31 3.46 -6.21
CA GLU A 109 6.68 3.80 -4.85
C GLU A 109 5.46 4.19 -4.03
N VAL A 110 5.38 3.63 -2.82
CA VAL A 110 4.43 4.05 -1.81
C VAL A 110 5.14 4.44 -0.52
N ASN A 111 4.62 5.48 0.12
CA ASN A 111 5.03 5.89 1.45
C ASN A 111 3.80 6.14 2.34
N PHE A 112 3.62 5.28 3.33
CA PHE A 112 2.58 5.34 4.35
C PHE A 112 3.19 5.46 5.76
N SER A 113 4.31 6.17 5.88
CA SER A 113 4.98 6.38 7.17
C SER A 113 4.11 7.15 8.16
N ASP A 114 4.36 6.93 9.45
CA ASP A 114 3.73 7.65 10.57
C ASP A 114 2.20 7.45 10.62
N ASN A 115 1.75 6.25 10.24
CA ASN A 115 0.37 5.79 10.38
C ASN A 115 0.25 4.71 11.48
N LYS A 116 -0.96 4.21 11.72
CA LYS A 116 -1.23 3.11 12.67
C LYS A 116 -1.67 1.84 11.94
N MET A 117 -0.93 1.47 10.90
CA MET A 117 -1.30 0.34 10.05
C MET A 117 -1.22 -1.00 10.78
N GLU A 118 -2.28 -1.77 10.62
CA GLU A 118 -2.39 -3.17 11.05
C GLU A 118 -2.24 -4.13 9.88
N LEU A 119 -2.60 -3.68 8.67
CA LEU A 119 -2.59 -4.50 7.45
C LEU A 119 -2.13 -3.70 6.23
N LEU A 120 -1.13 -4.23 5.53
CA LEU A 120 -0.77 -3.86 4.17
C LEU A 120 -0.97 -5.06 3.25
N GLU A 121 -1.82 -4.94 2.25
CA GLU A 121 -2.13 -6.01 1.30
C GLU A 121 -1.78 -5.58 -0.13
N ILE A 122 -0.89 -6.32 -0.78
CA ILE A 122 -0.53 -6.14 -2.18
C ILE A 122 -1.10 -7.31 -2.97
N MET A 123 -2.00 -7.03 -3.90
CA MET A 123 -2.63 -8.07 -4.73
C MET A 123 -2.00 -8.14 -6.12
N ASN A 124 -1.68 -6.99 -6.70
CA ASN A 124 -1.00 -6.88 -7.99
C ASN A 124 -0.37 -5.49 -8.15
N ALA A 125 0.95 -5.43 -8.18
CA ALA A 125 1.72 -4.20 -8.28
C ALA A 125 3.07 -4.45 -8.99
N GLN A 126 3.03 -4.87 -10.25
CA GLN A 126 4.22 -5.35 -10.99
C GLN A 126 5.35 -4.33 -11.08
N LYS A 127 5.02 -3.04 -11.16
CA LYS A 127 5.99 -1.94 -11.19
C LYS A 127 6.46 -1.48 -9.80
N LEU A 128 5.92 -2.02 -8.72
CA LEU A 128 6.23 -1.59 -7.36
C LEU A 128 7.66 -1.97 -7.01
N GLU A 129 8.49 -0.97 -6.77
CA GLU A 129 9.91 -1.05 -6.47
C GLU A 129 10.15 -0.88 -4.96
N LYS A 130 9.42 0.05 -4.35
CA LYS A 130 9.62 0.48 -2.96
C LYS A 130 8.33 0.65 -2.18
N ILE A 131 8.29 0.02 -1.01
CA ILE A 131 7.28 0.25 0.03
C ILE A 131 8.00 0.87 1.22
N VAL A 132 7.52 2.03 1.67
CA VAL A 132 7.88 2.62 2.96
C VAL A 132 6.61 2.70 3.80
N CYS A 133 6.62 2.06 4.96
CA CYS A 133 5.54 2.07 5.92
C CYS A 133 6.16 2.04 7.31
N THR A 134 6.83 3.12 7.71
CA THR A 134 7.42 3.22 9.04
C THR A 134 6.38 3.64 10.09
N GLY A 135 6.54 3.19 11.33
CA GLY A 135 5.68 3.56 12.46
C GLY A 135 6.48 4.09 13.65
N THR A 136 5.81 4.38 14.76
CA THR A 136 6.44 4.88 15.99
C THR A 136 6.30 3.94 17.19
N ASP A 137 5.37 2.98 17.15
CA ASP A 137 4.86 2.33 18.37
C ASP A 137 5.02 0.80 18.42
N LEU A 138 5.84 0.20 17.54
CA LEU A 138 6.03 -1.26 17.42
C LEU A 138 4.72 -2.07 17.38
N ILE A 139 3.67 -1.45 16.84
CA ILE A 139 2.35 -2.08 16.66
C ILE A 139 2.51 -3.27 15.69
N PRO A 140 1.75 -4.37 15.87
CA PRO A 140 1.74 -5.47 14.91
C PRO A 140 1.31 -5.02 13.52
N LEU A 141 2.11 -5.30 12.50
CA LEU A 141 1.78 -5.08 11.09
C LEU A 141 1.78 -6.42 10.35
N LYS A 142 0.63 -6.77 9.78
CA LYS A 142 0.51 -7.89 8.83
C LYS A 142 0.76 -7.39 7.42
N ILE A 143 1.63 -8.07 6.68
CA ILE A 143 1.85 -7.80 5.25
C ILE A 143 1.43 -9.03 4.46
N LYS A 144 0.52 -8.83 3.51
CA LYS A 144 0.10 -9.86 2.56
C LYS A 144 0.65 -9.50 1.19
N LEU A 145 1.49 -10.37 0.68
CA LEU A 145 2.01 -10.31 -0.69
C LEU A 145 1.25 -11.32 -1.58
N PRO A 146 1.21 -11.10 -2.90
CA PRO A 146 0.52 -12.00 -3.81
C PRO A 146 1.20 -13.38 -3.85
N GLU A 147 0.43 -14.42 -4.17
CA GLU A 147 0.96 -15.80 -4.27
C GLU A 147 1.99 -15.97 -5.40
N LYS A 148 1.87 -15.15 -6.44
CA LYS A 148 2.75 -15.16 -7.61
C LYS A 148 3.76 -14.03 -7.52
N GLU A 149 5.04 -14.36 -7.49
CA GLU A 149 6.13 -13.38 -7.42
C GLU A 149 6.10 -12.37 -8.59
N GLU A 150 5.61 -12.78 -9.76
CA GLU A 150 5.50 -11.91 -10.95
C GLU A 150 4.56 -10.72 -10.73
N ALA A 151 3.67 -10.80 -9.74
CA ALA A 151 2.76 -9.71 -9.40
C ALA A 151 3.45 -8.56 -8.64
N ILE A 152 4.69 -8.75 -8.15
CA ILE A 152 5.53 -7.75 -7.47
C ILE A 152 7.00 -7.88 -7.89
N GLU A 153 7.28 -8.28 -9.13
CA GLU A 153 8.62 -8.68 -9.57
C GLU A 153 9.71 -7.59 -9.48
N SER A 154 9.30 -6.33 -9.40
CA SER A 154 10.20 -5.17 -9.33
C SER A 154 10.62 -4.85 -7.89
N LEU A 155 9.90 -5.36 -6.89
CA LEU A 155 10.05 -4.97 -5.48
C LEU A 155 11.46 -5.30 -5.00
N HIS A 156 12.15 -4.30 -4.46
CA HIS A 156 13.48 -4.45 -3.87
C HIS A 156 13.62 -3.80 -2.49
N THR A 157 12.65 -3.01 -2.05
CA THR A 157 12.71 -2.35 -0.75
C THR A 157 11.37 -2.43 -0.03
N LEU A 158 11.41 -2.99 1.17
CA LEU A 158 10.31 -3.01 2.13
C LEU A 158 10.82 -2.42 3.45
N ASP A 159 10.52 -1.15 3.69
CA ASP A 159 10.88 -0.46 4.93
C ASP A 159 9.68 -0.40 5.88
N CYS A 160 9.70 -1.23 6.91
CA CYS A 160 8.64 -1.35 7.92
C CYS A 160 9.16 -1.06 9.33
N ARG A 161 10.21 -0.24 9.45
CA ARG A 161 10.76 0.16 10.75
C ARG A 161 9.69 0.80 11.63
N GLY A 162 9.76 0.58 12.93
CA GLY A 162 8.77 1.07 13.89
C GLY A 162 7.47 0.28 13.95
N TYR A 163 7.32 -0.78 13.16
CA TYR A 163 6.30 -1.83 13.37
C TYR A 163 6.95 -3.14 13.84
N LYS A 164 6.13 -4.00 14.43
CA LYS A 164 6.44 -5.42 14.63
C LYS A 164 5.81 -6.24 13.51
N LEU A 165 6.62 -6.70 12.55
CA LEU A 165 6.13 -7.54 11.46
C LEU A 165 5.66 -8.90 12.00
N ILE A 166 4.43 -9.31 11.68
CA ILE A 166 3.94 -10.65 12.05
C ILE A 166 4.02 -11.59 10.85
N GLU A 167 4.29 -12.87 11.10
CA GLU A 167 4.40 -13.91 10.06
C GLU A 167 5.46 -13.55 8.99
N ILE A 168 6.63 -13.05 9.41
CA ILE A 168 7.66 -12.56 8.48
C ILE A 168 8.12 -13.63 7.47
N ASP A 169 8.08 -14.89 7.84
CA ASP A 169 8.40 -15.99 6.94
C ASP A 169 7.41 -16.10 5.77
N GLN A 170 6.14 -15.76 5.98
CA GLN A 170 5.13 -15.71 4.91
C GLN A 170 5.39 -14.54 3.96
N ILE A 171 5.90 -13.43 4.47
CA ILE A 171 6.35 -12.30 3.66
C ILE A 171 7.54 -12.75 2.81
N VAL A 172 8.60 -13.27 3.43
CA VAL A 172 9.85 -13.64 2.75
C VAL A 172 9.63 -14.72 1.69
N LYS A 173 8.79 -15.73 1.96
CA LYS A 173 8.45 -16.78 0.98
C LYS A 173 7.90 -16.20 -0.33
N LYS A 174 7.18 -15.07 -0.25
CA LYS A 174 6.51 -14.43 -1.39
C LYS A 174 7.28 -13.26 -1.98
N LEU A 175 8.43 -12.88 -1.41
CA LEU A 175 9.31 -11.88 -2.01
C LEU A 175 9.87 -12.40 -3.34
N PRO A 176 10.04 -11.52 -4.35
CA PRO A 176 10.55 -11.92 -5.65
C PRO A 176 12.00 -12.41 -5.55
N ASN A 177 12.37 -13.42 -6.34
CA ASN A 177 13.76 -13.81 -6.50
C ASN A 177 14.59 -12.68 -7.16
N ARG A 178 15.72 -12.31 -6.53
CA ARG A 178 16.58 -11.24 -7.02
C ARG A 178 18.02 -11.63 -7.36
N ASN A 179 18.30 -12.91 -7.59
CA ASN A 179 19.65 -13.40 -7.91
C ASN A 179 20.27 -12.70 -9.15
N SER A 180 19.45 -12.27 -10.11
CA SER A 180 19.89 -11.53 -11.32
C SER A 180 19.61 -10.02 -11.28
N LYS A 181 19.01 -9.50 -10.20
CA LYS A 181 18.46 -8.12 -10.12
C LYS A 181 19.08 -7.28 -8.99
N GLY A 182 20.21 -7.71 -8.41
CA GLY A 182 20.79 -7.12 -7.19
C GLY A 182 20.00 -7.46 -5.92
N HIS A 183 20.53 -7.16 -4.74
CA HIS A 183 19.88 -7.56 -3.49
C HIS A 183 18.60 -6.77 -3.20
N GLY A 184 17.61 -7.42 -2.59
CA GLY A 184 16.47 -6.75 -1.97
C GLY A 184 16.74 -6.48 -0.49
N THR A 185 15.99 -5.57 0.13
CA THR A 185 16.13 -5.25 1.56
C THR A 185 14.77 -5.16 2.25
N VAL A 186 14.62 -5.87 3.35
CA VAL A 186 13.56 -5.69 4.35
C VAL A 186 14.17 -4.99 5.57
N LEU A 187 13.74 -3.76 5.84
CA LEU A 187 14.10 -3.03 7.05
C LEU A 187 12.99 -3.20 8.09
N HIS A 188 13.35 -3.59 9.30
CA HIS A 188 12.38 -3.86 10.38
C HIS A 188 12.89 -3.34 11.72
N SER A 189 12.00 -3.13 12.69
CA SER A 189 12.40 -2.88 14.10
C SER A 189 12.08 -4.06 15.02
N GLY A 190 11.30 -5.02 14.54
CA GLY A 190 11.00 -6.28 15.20
C GLY A 190 10.13 -7.15 14.31
N TYR A 191 10.16 -8.47 14.52
CA TYR A 191 9.31 -9.41 13.82
C TYR A 191 8.87 -10.59 14.71
N ALA A 192 7.89 -11.34 14.24
CA ALA A 192 7.49 -12.63 14.77
C ALA A 192 7.40 -13.65 13.62
N LEU A 193 7.89 -14.86 13.88
CA LEU A 193 7.79 -16.01 12.98
C LEU A 193 6.43 -16.69 13.13
N SER A 194 5.94 -17.35 12.08
CA SER A 194 4.88 -18.35 12.22
C SER A 194 5.33 -19.51 13.14
N GLU A 195 4.36 -20.16 13.77
CA GLU A 195 4.61 -21.31 14.65
C GLU A 195 5.43 -22.41 13.93
N GLY A 196 6.46 -22.93 14.61
CA GLY A 196 7.32 -23.99 14.09
C GLY A 196 8.42 -23.56 13.10
N LEU A 197 8.58 -22.26 12.81
CA LEU A 197 9.73 -21.75 12.04
C LEU A 197 10.87 -21.26 12.94
N SER A 198 12.10 -21.49 12.47
CA SER A 198 13.34 -21.00 13.07
C SER A 198 13.90 -19.79 12.32
N GLU A 199 14.75 -19.01 13.00
CA GLU A 199 15.51 -17.92 12.36
C GLU A 199 16.47 -18.43 11.28
N GLU A 200 17.04 -19.62 11.45
CA GLU A 200 17.87 -20.26 10.43
C GLU A 200 17.08 -20.50 9.14
N LYS A 201 15.83 -20.96 9.25
CA LYS A 201 14.96 -21.15 8.09
C LYS A 201 14.60 -19.83 7.42
N LEU A 202 14.34 -18.78 8.22
CA LEU A 202 14.12 -17.43 7.70
C LEU A 202 15.34 -16.92 6.92
N GLN A 203 16.54 -17.05 7.49
CA GLN A 203 17.80 -16.61 6.86
C GLN A 203 18.09 -17.39 5.56
N SER A 204 17.80 -18.69 5.54
CA SER A 204 17.91 -19.51 4.32
C SER A 204 16.99 -19.00 3.21
N LEU A 205 15.72 -18.67 3.52
CA LEU A 205 14.76 -18.16 2.54
C LEU A 205 15.18 -16.79 1.98
N LEU A 206 15.68 -15.90 2.85
CA LEU A 206 16.23 -14.61 2.46
C LEU A 206 17.41 -14.77 1.49
N THR A 207 18.36 -15.65 1.85
CA THR A 207 19.57 -15.91 1.06
C THR A 207 19.23 -16.50 -0.32
N GLU A 208 18.32 -17.47 -0.38
CA GLU A 208 17.87 -18.10 -1.63
C GLU A 208 17.31 -17.10 -2.65
N LYS A 209 16.64 -16.06 -2.14
CA LYS A 209 15.98 -15.03 -2.94
C LYS A 209 16.83 -13.76 -3.11
N ASN A 210 18.04 -13.72 -2.57
CA ASN A 210 18.92 -12.55 -2.55
C ASN A 210 18.29 -11.32 -1.84
N TRP A 211 17.70 -11.55 -0.66
CA TRP A 211 17.18 -10.51 0.21
C TRP A 211 18.01 -10.38 1.49
N LEU A 212 18.15 -9.16 1.96
CA LEU A 212 18.74 -8.82 3.23
C LEU A 212 17.63 -8.45 4.23
N LEU A 213 17.76 -8.93 5.45
CA LEU A 213 16.93 -8.51 6.57
C LEU A 213 17.78 -7.63 7.49
N VAL A 214 17.39 -6.37 7.64
CA VAL A 214 18.18 -5.34 8.31
C VAL A 214 17.42 -4.79 9.51
N ASP A 215 18.00 -4.93 10.71
CA ASP A 215 17.45 -4.32 11.91
C ASP A 215 17.70 -2.80 11.90
N GLY A 216 16.60 -2.06 11.74
CA GLY A 216 16.54 -0.61 11.71
C GLY A 216 16.88 0.09 13.02
N ARG A 217 17.07 -0.65 14.13
CA ARG A 217 17.62 -0.08 15.37
C ARG A 217 19.08 0.40 15.23
N TRP A 218 19.74 0.06 14.13
CA TRP A 218 21.14 0.39 13.86
C TRP A 218 21.37 1.40 12.73
N VAL A 219 20.32 2.01 12.18
CA VAL A 219 20.50 3.14 11.25
C VAL A 219 20.46 4.42 12.05
N VAL A 220 21.61 4.78 12.63
CA VAL A 220 21.88 6.16 13.03
C VAL A 220 21.65 7.00 11.77
N PRO A 221 20.84 8.07 11.80
CA PRO A 221 20.85 9.01 10.69
C PRO A 221 22.28 9.52 10.60
N VAL A 222 22.97 9.18 9.51
CA VAL A 222 24.17 9.91 9.15
C VAL A 222 23.66 11.29 8.78
N GLY A 223 23.74 12.20 9.75
CA GLY A 223 23.59 13.61 9.48
C GLY A 223 24.70 14.02 8.52
N GLU A 224 24.30 14.52 7.35
CA GLU A 224 24.48 15.90 6.88
C GLU A 224 23.71 16.09 5.57
#